data_AF-A0AAD5N1B5-F1
#
_entry.id   AF-A0AAD5N1B5-F1
#
_cell.length_a   1.000
_cell.length_b   1.000
_cell.length_c   1.000
_cell.angle_alpha   90.00
_cell.angle_beta   90.00
_cell.angle_gamma   90.00
#
_symmetry.space_group_name_H-M   'P 1'
#
loop_
_entity.id
_entity.type
_entity.pdbx_description
1 polymer ?
#
loop_
_entity_poly.entity_id
_entity_poly.type
_entity_poly.pdbx_seq_one_letter_code
_entity_poly.pdbx_strand_id
1 'polypeptide(L)'
;MFSALRFLLVCPDRDNTDEMRELYLKYHNDARSRLAKGKERDLNRQLGPAKNIYKLSWSCELEKIAKELAQGCGYDFTRHRSYGQNRETFFGSYGVSTFDVKKHIKQALDKWWGKVKNSYVNQDNKYDPSLFEFSNMAHYKNTELGCAHVICPDPSFSKLQVLCVYKRLGYMGGSIMWRNGKYCRVGSDCTIFPNSRCENGLCVRPKEQPDSGASQICGSNGVMTDAVRNAFLDMHNFYRSVVATGRAVDKIDRQAPKAAAMPKLKYSCELEQSATNHAGFCQFSHSQGNNVGENLYTVYTPGFDKRVIAEMATEGWFEELEDYGVGRANILTQQLFNRPGQIGHYTQVNDFV
;
A
#
# COMPACT_ATOMS: atom_id res chain seq x y z
N MET A 1 -32.90 -19.49 3.29
CA MET A 1 -31.81 -19.46 4.29
C MET A 1 -30.60 -18.75 3.66
N PHE A 2 -30.58 -17.42 3.61
CA PHE A 2 -29.40 -16.62 3.28
C PHE A 2 -29.59 -15.23 3.89
N SER A 3 -29.14 -15.07 5.13
CA SER A 3 -28.86 -13.77 5.74
C SER A 3 -27.45 -13.87 6.28
N ALA A 4 -26.48 -13.47 5.47
CA ALA A 4 -25.09 -13.36 5.86
C ALA A 4 -24.77 -11.86 6.01
N LEU A 5 -24.65 -11.45 7.27
CA LEU A 5 -24.06 -10.22 7.81
C LEU A 5 -23.84 -9.04 6.83
N ARG A 6 -24.77 -8.09 6.85
CA ARG A 6 -24.67 -6.76 6.23
C ARG A 6 -23.96 -5.73 7.13
N PHE A 7 -22.93 -6.16 7.89
CA PHE A 7 -22.34 -5.34 8.98
C PHE A 7 -21.03 -4.60 8.63
N LEU A 8 -20.59 -4.59 7.37
CA LEU A 8 -19.22 -4.15 7.01
C LEU A 8 -19.10 -2.77 6.32
N LEU A 9 -20.21 -2.06 6.07
CA LEU A 9 -20.18 -0.77 5.34
C LEU A 9 -20.89 0.37 6.07
N VAL A 10 -21.25 0.20 7.35
CA VAL A 10 -21.94 1.25 8.11
C VAL A 10 -20.93 2.25 8.63
N CYS A 11 -20.80 3.38 7.94
CA CYS A 11 -20.12 4.55 8.48
C CYS A 11 -21.14 5.50 9.15
N PRO A 12 -20.75 6.28 10.17
CA PRO A 12 -21.68 7.20 10.85
C PRO A 12 -22.26 8.29 9.93
N ASP A 13 -21.58 8.59 8.83
CA ASP A 13 -21.96 9.62 7.86
C ASP A 13 -23.07 9.13 6.91
N ARG A 14 -24.12 9.95 6.74
CA ARG A 14 -25.31 9.62 5.94
C ARG A 14 -25.29 10.19 4.52
N ASP A 15 -24.36 11.09 4.21
CA ASP A 15 -24.33 11.77 2.90
C ASP A 15 -23.87 10.84 1.76
N ASN A 16 -23.05 9.84 2.10
CA ASN A 16 -22.70 8.75 1.22
C ASN A 16 -23.53 7.53 1.61
N THR A 17 -24.42 7.07 0.74
CA THR A 17 -25.24 5.89 1.03
C THR A 17 -24.38 4.63 0.94
N ASP A 18 -24.78 3.57 1.65
CA ASP A 18 -24.10 2.27 1.55
C ASP A 18 -24.06 1.74 0.11
N GLU A 19 -25.05 2.09 -0.71
CA GLU A 19 -25.07 1.79 -2.15
C GLU A 19 -23.92 2.47 -2.90
N MET A 20 -23.63 3.74 -2.60
CA MET A 20 -22.51 4.46 -3.22
C MET A 20 -21.17 3.92 -2.73
N ARG A 21 -21.03 3.62 -1.44
CA ARG A 21 -19.83 2.94 -0.90
C ARG A 21 -19.57 1.62 -1.60
N GLU A 22 -20.62 0.82 -1.79
CA GLU A 22 -20.54 -0.45 -2.51
C GLU A 22 -20.15 -0.25 -3.98
N LEU A 23 -20.70 0.77 -4.66
CA LEU A 23 -20.34 1.11 -6.03
C LEU A 23 -18.83 1.39 -6.17
N TYR A 24 -18.28 2.27 -5.34
CA TYR A 24 -16.84 2.56 -5.33
C TYR A 24 -16.02 1.30 -5.06
N LEU A 25 -16.31 0.61 -3.95
CA LEU A 25 -15.50 -0.52 -3.48
C LEU A 25 -15.52 -1.69 -4.48
N LYS A 26 -16.70 -2.00 -5.02
CA LYS A 26 -16.88 -3.08 -5.98
C LYS A 26 -16.14 -2.77 -7.29
N TYR A 27 -16.25 -1.55 -7.80
CA TYR A 27 -15.54 -1.17 -9.03
C TYR A 27 -14.03 -1.38 -8.89
N HIS A 28 -13.42 -0.84 -7.82
CA HIS A 28 -11.98 -0.97 -7.60
C HIS A 28 -11.55 -2.43 -7.50
N ASN A 29 -12.27 -3.23 -6.71
CA ASN A 29 -11.90 -4.63 -6.50
C ASN A 29 -12.13 -5.49 -7.76
N ASP A 30 -13.17 -5.25 -8.54
CA ASP A 30 -13.38 -5.92 -9.82
C ASP A 30 -12.25 -5.59 -10.80
N ALA A 31 -11.84 -4.32 -10.85
CA ALA A 31 -10.76 -3.84 -11.69
C ALA A 31 -9.40 -4.43 -11.31
N ARG A 32 -9.07 -4.40 -10.02
CA ARG A 32 -7.88 -5.04 -9.45
C ARG A 32 -7.86 -6.54 -9.70
N SER A 33 -9.01 -7.23 -9.61
CA SER A 33 -9.12 -8.66 -9.91
C SER A 33 -8.87 -8.96 -11.39
N ARG A 34 -9.36 -8.11 -12.32
CA ARG A 34 -9.05 -8.23 -13.75
C ARG A 34 -7.55 -8.07 -14.00
N LEU A 35 -6.90 -7.08 -13.39
CA LEU A 35 -5.45 -6.88 -13.48
C LEU A 35 -4.68 -8.11 -12.95
N ALA A 36 -5.02 -8.60 -11.75
CA ALA A 36 -4.41 -9.79 -11.17
C ALA A 36 -4.49 -10.99 -12.11
N LYS A 37 -5.63 -11.16 -12.78
CA LYS A 37 -5.90 -12.28 -13.70
C LYS A 37 -5.36 -12.08 -15.12
N GLY A 38 -4.67 -10.98 -15.41
CA GLY A 38 -4.15 -10.73 -16.76
C GLY A 38 -5.20 -10.29 -17.79
N LYS A 39 -6.31 -9.68 -17.34
CA LYS A 39 -7.46 -9.31 -18.18
C LYS A 39 -7.53 -7.83 -18.52
N GLU A 40 -6.51 -7.06 -18.17
CA GLU A 40 -6.38 -5.65 -18.53
C GLU A 40 -5.32 -5.51 -19.64
N ARG A 41 -5.35 -4.40 -20.38
CA ARG A 41 -4.39 -4.12 -21.45
C ARG A 41 -4.09 -2.63 -21.51
N ASP A 42 -2.88 -2.31 -21.94
CA ASP A 42 -2.50 -0.97 -22.38
C ASP A 42 -2.49 -0.91 -23.92
N LEU A 43 -1.86 0.11 -24.50
CA LEU A 43 -1.73 0.25 -25.97
C LEU A 43 -0.88 -0.86 -26.62
N ASN A 44 0.03 -1.49 -25.87
CA ASN A 44 1.06 -2.37 -26.42
C ASN A 44 0.88 -3.84 -26.02
N ARG A 45 0.41 -4.12 -24.80
CA ARG A 45 0.41 -5.45 -24.20
C ARG A 45 -0.76 -5.71 -23.26
N GLN A 46 -0.98 -6.99 -22.99
CA GLN A 46 -1.78 -7.40 -21.83
C GLN A 46 -1.00 -7.07 -20.54
N LEU A 47 -1.73 -6.57 -19.55
CA LEU A 47 -1.22 -6.23 -18.23
C LEU A 47 -1.55 -7.37 -17.26
N GLY A 48 -0.58 -7.74 -16.45
CA GLY A 48 -0.66 -8.94 -15.60
C GLY A 48 -0.36 -10.23 -16.37
N PRO A 49 -0.61 -11.41 -15.77
CA PRO A 49 -1.12 -11.61 -14.42
C PRO A 49 -0.21 -11.01 -13.35
N ALA A 50 -0.81 -10.57 -12.25
CA ALA A 50 -0.12 -9.91 -11.17
C ALA A 50 -0.29 -10.68 -9.86
N LYS A 51 0.83 -10.87 -9.15
CA LYS A 51 0.84 -11.47 -7.81
C LYS A 51 0.59 -10.40 -6.76
N ASN A 52 0.16 -10.82 -5.57
CA ASN A 52 0.03 -9.94 -4.40
C ASN A 52 -0.82 -8.68 -4.62
N ILE A 53 -1.82 -8.70 -5.52
CA ILE A 53 -2.78 -7.60 -5.60
C ILE A 53 -3.75 -7.72 -4.41
N TYR A 54 -3.71 -6.76 -3.48
CA TYR A 54 -4.58 -6.78 -2.31
C TYR A 54 -5.98 -6.25 -2.62
N LYS A 55 -7.01 -6.91 -2.09
CA LYS A 55 -8.39 -6.45 -2.07
C LYS A 55 -8.48 -5.24 -1.15
N LEU A 56 -9.11 -4.18 -1.63
CA LEU A 56 -9.37 -2.99 -0.83
C LEU A 56 -10.58 -3.24 0.08
N SER A 57 -10.50 -2.76 1.31
CA SER A 57 -11.62 -2.64 2.23
C SER A 57 -12.02 -1.17 2.43
N TRP A 58 -13.26 -0.93 2.86
CA TRP A 58 -13.75 0.43 3.09
C TRP A 58 -13.26 0.96 4.42
N SER A 59 -12.80 2.21 4.45
CA SER A 59 -12.34 2.91 5.64
C SER A 59 -13.15 4.19 5.84
N CYS A 60 -13.98 4.23 6.89
CA CYS A 60 -14.78 5.41 7.22
C CYS A 60 -13.91 6.63 7.53
N GLU A 61 -12.71 6.44 8.07
CA GLU A 61 -11.75 7.52 8.32
C GLU A 61 -11.23 8.12 7.00
N LEU A 62 -10.89 7.27 6.01
CA LEU A 62 -10.48 7.76 4.70
C LEU A 62 -11.65 8.42 3.94
N GLU A 63 -12.88 7.93 4.13
CA GLU A 63 -14.08 8.57 3.59
C GLU A 63 -14.28 9.97 4.18
N LYS A 64 -14.11 10.12 5.49
CA LYS A 64 -14.17 11.42 6.16
C LYS A 64 -13.13 12.38 5.59
N ILE A 65 -11.88 11.93 5.43
CA ILE A 65 -10.82 12.73 4.77
C ILE A 65 -11.22 13.10 3.34
N ALA A 66 -11.75 12.15 2.57
CA ALA A 66 -12.22 12.40 1.21
C ALA A 66 -13.29 13.49 1.17
N LYS A 67 -14.22 13.46 2.13
CA LYS A 67 -15.29 14.45 2.27
C LYS A 67 -14.74 15.82 2.63
N GLU A 68 -13.85 15.90 3.62
CA GLU A 68 -13.21 17.16 4.03
C GLU A 68 -12.45 17.83 2.88
N LEU A 69 -11.77 17.03 2.04
CA LEU A 69 -11.07 17.53 0.86
C LEU A 69 -12.03 18.04 -0.23
N ALA A 70 -13.18 17.38 -0.43
CA ALA A 70 -14.17 17.75 -1.44
C ALA A 70 -15.08 18.91 -1.00
N GLN A 71 -15.37 19.04 0.30
CA GLN A 71 -16.24 20.07 0.88
C GLN A 71 -15.74 21.50 0.66
N GLY A 72 -14.43 21.69 0.55
CA GLY A 72 -13.86 23.00 0.28
C GLY A 72 -14.25 23.59 -1.07
N CYS A 73 -14.90 22.81 -1.96
CA CYS A 73 -15.26 23.21 -3.31
C CYS A 73 -14.08 23.81 -4.11
N GLY A 74 -12.86 23.54 -3.69
CA GLY A 74 -11.60 23.79 -4.36
C GLY A 74 -10.82 22.48 -4.34
N TYR A 75 -9.52 22.53 -4.52
CA TYR A 75 -8.70 21.39 -4.16
C TYR A 75 -7.29 21.81 -3.80
N ASP A 76 -6.85 21.33 -2.64
CA ASP A 76 -5.50 21.55 -2.15
C ASP A 76 -4.79 20.20 -2.00
N PHE A 77 -3.90 19.90 -2.95
CA PHE A 77 -3.07 18.69 -2.95
C PHE A 77 -2.05 18.66 -1.79
N THR A 78 -1.87 19.77 -1.06
CA THR A 78 -0.94 19.81 0.08
C THR A 78 -1.53 19.16 1.34
N ARG A 79 -2.86 19.11 1.45
CA ARG A 79 -3.56 18.48 2.58
C ARG A 79 -3.55 16.96 2.44
N HIS A 80 -3.33 16.27 3.56
CA HIS A 80 -3.35 14.80 3.64
C HIS A 80 -2.40 14.11 2.63
N ARG A 81 -1.24 14.73 2.34
CA ARG A 81 -0.24 14.23 1.37
C ARG A 81 0.37 12.86 1.69
N SER A 82 0.14 12.33 2.90
CA SER A 82 0.51 10.97 3.30
C SER A 82 -0.42 9.88 2.71
N TYR A 83 -1.53 10.27 2.09
CA TYR A 83 -2.48 9.36 1.47
C TYR A 83 -2.48 9.50 -0.06
N GLY A 84 -2.74 8.40 -0.76
CA GLY A 84 -3.04 8.47 -2.19
C GLY A 84 -4.38 9.17 -2.40
N GLN A 85 -4.53 9.99 -3.44
CA GLN A 85 -5.75 10.77 -3.67
C GLN A 85 -6.07 10.79 -5.17
N ASN A 86 -7.31 10.47 -5.54
CA ASN A 86 -7.85 10.71 -6.88
C ASN A 86 -9.01 11.68 -6.79
N ARG A 87 -9.12 12.60 -7.75
CA ARG A 87 -10.24 13.53 -7.89
C ARG A 87 -10.72 13.61 -9.33
N GLU A 88 -12.01 13.75 -9.50
CA GLU A 88 -12.66 14.16 -10.73
C GLU A 88 -13.67 15.27 -10.42
N THR A 89 -13.78 16.25 -11.33
CA THR A 89 -14.72 17.35 -11.20
C THR A 89 -15.60 17.39 -12.44
N PHE A 90 -16.91 17.36 -12.24
CA PHE A 90 -17.90 17.54 -13.28
C PHE A 90 -18.59 18.89 -13.11
N PHE A 91 -18.84 19.59 -14.21
CA PHE A 91 -19.52 20.89 -14.21
C PHE A 91 -20.95 20.72 -14.72
N GLY A 92 -21.89 21.35 -14.02
CA GLY A 92 -23.27 21.49 -14.47
C GLY A 92 -23.39 22.53 -15.57
N SER A 93 -24.50 22.47 -16.31
CA SER A 93 -24.88 23.55 -17.24
C SER A 93 -25.27 24.81 -16.47
N TYR A 94 -25.33 25.94 -17.17
CA TYR A 94 -25.74 27.22 -16.59
C TYR A 94 -27.07 27.09 -15.84
N GLY A 95 -27.09 27.47 -14.56
CA GLY A 95 -28.30 27.43 -13.72
C GLY A 95 -28.77 26.04 -13.29
N VAL A 96 -28.02 24.96 -13.60
CA VAL A 96 -28.35 23.58 -13.18
C VAL A 96 -27.47 23.18 -12.00
N SER A 97 -28.11 22.83 -10.87
CA SER A 97 -27.45 22.43 -9.62
C SER A 97 -27.59 20.94 -9.28
N THR A 98 -28.35 20.18 -10.07
CA THR A 98 -28.59 18.75 -9.84
C THR A 98 -27.65 17.87 -10.66
N PHE A 99 -27.21 16.77 -10.06
CA PHE A 99 -26.33 15.80 -10.70
C PHE A 99 -26.85 14.38 -10.50
N ASP A 100 -26.75 13.53 -11.53
CA ASP A 100 -26.84 12.08 -11.36
C ASP A 100 -25.53 11.58 -10.75
N VAL A 101 -25.47 11.61 -9.42
CA VAL A 101 -24.27 11.25 -8.66
C VAL A 101 -23.76 9.85 -9.03
N LYS A 102 -24.66 8.86 -9.12
CA LYS A 102 -24.30 7.46 -9.40
C LYS A 102 -23.61 7.34 -10.76
N LYS A 103 -24.15 8.00 -11.78
CA LYS A 103 -23.56 8.05 -13.13
C LYS A 103 -22.19 8.71 -13.12
N HIS A 104 -22.04 9.85 -12.47
CA HIS A 104 -20.77 10.59 -12.45
C HIS A 104 -19.68 9.86 -11.65
N ILE A 105 -20.05 9.16 -10.57
CA ILE A 105 -19.12 8.26 -9.86
C ILE A 105 -18.57 7.21 -10.82
N LYS A 106 -19.44 6.53 -11.56
CA LYS A 106 -19.00 5.53 -12.55
C LYS A 106 -18.11 6.16 -13.62
N GLN A 107 -18.47 7.34 -14.14
CA GLN A 107 -17.65 8.06 -15.12
C GLN A 107 -16.26 8.43 -14.59
N ALA A 108 -16.14 8.88 -13.34
CA ALA A 108 -14.86 9.18 -12.71
C ALA A 108 -13.99 7.91 -12.62
N LEU A 109 -14.58 6.81 -12.13
CA LEU A 109 -13.89 5.52 -12.00
C LEU A 109 -13.47 4.93 -13.35
N ASP A 110 -14.33 5.04 -14.37
CA ASP A 110 -14.04 4.63 -15.74
C ASP A 110 -12.92 5.48 -16.34
N LYS A 111 -12.90 6.79 -16.08
CA LYS A 111 -11.85 7.71 -16.55
C LYS A 111 -10.50 7.41 -15.89
N TRP A 112 -10.46 7.30 -14.56
CA TRP A 112 -9.23 7.02 -13.81
C TRP A 112 -8.62 5.67 -14.19
N TRP A 113 -9.42 4.60 -14.20
CA TRP A 113 -8.93 3.27 -14.55
C TRP A 113 -8.66 3.13 -16.05
N GLY A 114 -9.56 3.67 -16.88
CA GLY A 114 -9.51 3.55 -18.34
C GLY A 114 -8.35 4.28 -18.99
N LYS A 115 -7.70 5.22 -18.27
CA LYS A 115 -6.49 5.92 -18.72
C LYS A 115 -5.42 4.95 -19.25
N VAL A 116 -5.25 3.81 -18.58
CA VAL A 116 -4.24 2.80 -18.94
C VAL A 116 -4.42 2.25 -20.36
N LYS A 117 -5.65 2.19 -20.89
CA LYS A 117 -5.94 1.66 -22.23
C LYS A 117 -5.37 2.55 -23.34
N ASN A 118 -5.09 3.82 -23.03
CA ASN A 118 -4.57 4.82 -23.95
C ASN A 118 -3.15 5.27 -23.56
N SER A 119 -2.41 4.46 -22.82
CA SER A 119 -1.05 4.77 -22.37
C SER A 119 -0.12 3.59 -22.65
N TYR A 120 1.20 3.84 -22.58
CA TYR A 120 2.22 2.80 -22.56
C TYR A 120 2.68 2.60 -21.12
N VAL A 121 2.38 1.45 -20.54
CA VAL A 121 2.85 1.12 -19.19
C VAL A 121 4.29 0.61 -19.30
N ASN A 122 5.18 1.13 -18.46
CA ASN A 122 6.55 0.65 -18.32
C ASN A 122 6.60 -0.88 -18.21
N GLN A 123 7.61 -1.52 -18.83
CA GLN A 123 7.69 -2.99 -18.87
C GLN A 123 7.82 -3.62 -17.47
N ASP A 124 8.46 -2.91 -16.54
CA ASP A 124 8.60 -3.29 -15.13
C ASP A 124 7.42 -2.83 -14.24
N ASN A 125 6.37 -2.28 -14.86
CA ASN A 125 5.18 -1.72 -14.21
C ASN A 125 5.49 -0.60 -13.21
N LYS A 126 6.66 0.06 -13.31
CA LYS A 126 6.95 1.25 -12.51
C LYS A 126 5.99 2.38 -12.85
N TYR A 127 5.66 3.12 -11.82
CA TYR A 127 4.81 4.31 -11.90
C TYR A 127 5.33 5.30 -12.94
N ASP A 128 4.40 5.82 -13.74
CA ASP A 128 4.61 6.92 -14.68
C ASP A 128 3.66 8.07 -14.32
N PRO A 129 4.12 9.34 -14.28
CA PRO A 129 3.28 10.50 -13.97
C PRO A 129 1.98 10.61 -14.80
N SER A 130 2.00 10.16 -16.05
CA SER A 130 0.81 10.12 -16.90
C SER A 130 -0.26 9.16 -16.39
N LEU A 131 0.07 8.24 -15.47
CA LEU A 131 -0.83 7.23 -14.92
C LEU A 131 -1.25 7.49 -13.47
N PHE A 132 -1.13 8.73 -12.97
CA PHE A 132 -1.41 9.11 -11.57
C PHE A 132 -2.67 8.49 -10.96
N GLU A 133 -3.84 8.66 -11.57
CA GLU A 133 -5.08 8.15 -10.97
C GLU A 133 -5.17 6.62 -11.04
N PHE A 134 -4.72 6.04 -12.15
CA PHE A 134 -4.64 4.60 -12.34
C PHE A 134 -3.69 3.96 -11.33
N SER A 135 -2.55 4.57 -11.03
CA SER A 135 -1.54 4.01 -10.13
C SER A 135 -2.06 3.89 -8.71
N ASN A 136 -2.80 4.89 -8.20
CA ASN A 136 -3.47 4.80 -6.90
C ASN A 136 -4.49 3.65 -6.83
N MET A 137 -5.27 3.45 -7.89
CA MET A 137 -6.25 2.36 -7.98
C MET A 137 -5.59 0.98 -8.11
N ALA A 138 -4.50 0.89 -8.87
CA ALA A 138 -3.82 -0.36 -9.22
C ALA A 138 -2.76 -0.78 -8.18
N HIS A 139 -2.30 0.13 -7.32
CA HIS A 139 -1.19 -0.11 -6.39
C HIS A 139 -1.41 -1.38 -5.56
N TYR A 140 -0.61 -2.40 -5.82
CA TYR A 140 -0.85 -3.76 -5.36
C TYR A 140 -0.87 -3.91 -3.83
N LYS A 141 -0.06 -3.13 -3.12
CA LYS A 141 0.06 -3.11 -1.65
C LYS A 141 -1.02 -2.32 -0.92
N ASN A 142 -1.84 -1.58 -1.65
CA ASN A 142 -2.91 -0.80 -1.04
C ASN A 142 -4.04 -1.72 -0.55
N THR A 143 -4.55 -1.48 0.65
CA THR A 143 -5.51 -2.37 1.37
C THR A 143 -6.80 -1.69 1.79
N GLU A 144 -6.84 -0.35 1.76
CA GLU A 144 -7.99 0.43 2.20
C GLU A 144 -8.23 1.63 1.30
N LEU A 145 -9.51 1.96 1.13
CA LEU A 145 -9.95 3.17 0.46
C LEU A 145 -11.15 3.78 1.19
N GLY A 146 -11.32 5.09 1.05
CA GLY A 146 -12.57 5.77 1.37
C GLY A 146 -12.82 6.85 0.33
N CYS A 147 -14.06 6.95 -0.15
CA CYS A 147 -14.42 7.92 -1.18
C CYS A 147 -15.60 8.77 -0.72
N ALA A 148 -15.65 10.00 -1.22
CA ALA A 148 -16.74 10.93 -1.02
C ALA A 148 -17.09 11.62 -2.34
N HIS A 149 -18.28 12.20 -2.36
CA HIS A 149 -18.72 13.07 -3.43
C HIS A 149 -19.44 14.27 -2.84
N VAL A 150 -19.26 15.44 -3.42
CA VAL A 150 -19.85 16.69 -2.94
C VAL A 150 -20.35 17.49 -4.12
N ILE A 151 -21.62 17.90 -4.06
CA ILE A 151 -22.17 18.92 -4.96
C ILE A 151 -21.83 20.27 -4.35
N CYS A 152 -21.19 21.11 -5.15
CA CYS A 152 -20.82 22.48 -4.84
C CYS A 152 -21.71 23.41 -5.67
N PRO A 153 -22.79 23.95 -5.09
CA PRO A 153 -23.66 24.88 -5.79
C PRO A 153 -22.90 26.17 -6.13
N ASP A 154 -23.13 26.67 -7.33
CA ASP A 154 -22.64 27.97 -7.78
C ASP A 154 -23.72 28.62 -8.67
N PRO A 155 -23.95 29.95 -8.56
CA PRO A 155 -24.99 30.64 -9.33
C PRO A 155 -24.80 30.54 -10.85
N SER A 156 -23.57 30.36 -11.33
CA SER A 156 -23.27 30.20 -12.74
C SER A 156 -23.13 28.72 -13.11
N PHE A 157 -22.14 28.04 -12.55
CA PHE A 157 -21.81 26.66 -12.90
C PHE A 157 -21.55 25.83 -11.65
N SER A 158 -22.59 25.17 -11.15
CA SER A 158 -22.45 24.19 -10.07
C SER A 158 -21.51 23.07 -10.48
N LYS A 159 -20.84 22.43 -9.53
CA LYS A 159 -19.94 21.31 -9.81
C LYS A 159 -20.17 20.13 -8.87
N LEU A 160 -19.92 18.93 -9.36
CA LEU A 160 -19.85 17.70 -8.58
C LEU A 160 -18.39 17.26 -8.52
N GLN A 161 -17.85 17.14 -7.31
CA GLN A 161 -16.54 16.54 -7.08
C GLN A 161 -16.71 15.09 -6.62
N VAL A 162 -15.94 14.19 -7.22
CA VAL A 162 -15.80 12.78 -6.82
C VAL A 162 -14.36 12.57 -6.39
N LEU A 163 -14.15 12.06 -5.18
CA LEU A 163 -12.82 11.97 -4.58
C LEU A 163 -12.65 10.63 -3.85
N CYS A 164 -11.54 9.94 -4.11
CA CYS A 164 -11.14 8.73 -3.38
C CYS A 164 -9.78 8.93 -2.72
N VAL A 165 -9.68 8.53 -1.46
CA VAL A 165 -8.46 8.54 -0.65
C VAL A 165 -8.05 7.10 -0.36
N TYR A 166 -6.75 6.85 -0.43
CA TYR A 166 -6.13 5.54 -0.35
C TYR A 166 -5.11 5.52 0.78
N LYS A 167 -5.05 4.42 1.55
CA LYS A 167 -4.13 4.30 2.70
C LYS A 167 -2.65 4.46 2.32
N ARG A 168 -2.28 4.07 1.11
CA ARG A 168 -0.92 4.17 0.57
C ARG A 168 -0.85 4.98 -0.71
N LEU A 169 0.32 5.55 -0.97
CA LEU A 169 0.63 6.34 -2.17
C LEU A 169 0.95 5.41 -3.36
N GLY A 170 0.19 5.52 -4.46
CA GLY A 170 0.45 4.78 -5.69
C GLY A 170 1.46 5.45 -6.64
N TYR A 171 1.93 6.66 -6.31
CA TYR A 171 2.67 7.54 -7.21
C TYR A 171 4.08 7.94 -6.71
N MET A 172 4.66 7.21 -5.76
CA MET A 172 6.02 7.50 -5.32
C MET A 172 7.02 7.21 -6.44
N GLY A 173 8.00 8.10 -6.64
CA GLY A 173 9.02 7.95 -7.70
C GLY A 173 9.74 6.61 -7.60
N GLY A 174 9.86 5.91 -8.73
CA GLY A 174 10.47 4.57 -8.79
C GLY A 174 9.62 3.43 -8.22
N SER A 175 8.45 3.72 -7.62
CA SER A 175 7.57 2.67 -7.09
C SER A 175 6.96 1.82 -8.21
N ILE A 176 6.78 0.53 -7.92
CA ILE A 176 6.14 -0.44 -8.82
C ILE A 176 4.64 -0.47 -8.53
N MET A 177 3.81 -0.25 -9.55
CA MET A 177 2.35 -0.29 -9.40
C MET A 177 1.86 -1.70 -9.08
N TRP A 178 2.44 -2.73 -9.72
CA TRP A 178 2.25 -4.14 -9.37
C TRP A 178 3.43 -5.00 -9.84
N ARG A 179 3.65 -6.12 -9.16
CA ARG A 179 4.64 -7.13 -9.58
C ARG A 179 3.96 -8.21 -10.44
N ASN A 180 4.57 -8.52 -11.58
CA ASN A 180 4.11 -9.63 -12.42
C ASN A 180 4.26 -10.96 -11.67
N GLY A 181 3.31 -11.87 -11.89
CA GLY A 181 3.34 -13.18 -11.25
C GLY A 181 1.97 -13.83 -11.23
N LYS A 182 1.91 -15.09 -10.80
CA LYS A 182 0.63 -15.78 -10.64
C LYS A 182 -0.17 -15.08 -9.54
N TYR A 183 -1.42 -14.73 -9.85
CA TYR A 183 -2.36 -14.24 -8.84
C TYR A 183 -2.65 -15.33 -7.80
N CYS A 184 -3.07 -14.91 -6.61
CA CYS A 184 -3.28 -15.85 -5.53
C CYS A 184 -4.39 -16.86 -5.84
N ARG A 185 -4.22 -18.08 -5.33
CA ARG A 185 -5.25 -19.11 -5.24
C ARG A 185 -5.54 -19.45 -3.79
N VAL A 186 -4.53 -19.35 -2.94
CA VAL A 186 -4.60 -19.61 -1.49
C VAL A 186 -3.89 -18.50 -0.73
N GLY A 187 -4.10 -18.43 0.59
CA GLY A 187 -3.49 -17.40 1.44
C GLY A 187 -1.96 -17.42 1.41
N SER A 188 -1.32 -18.58 1.25
CA SER A 188 0.14 -18.71 1.21
C SER A 188 0.79 -18.09 -0.03
N ASP A 189 0.02 -17.78 -1.08
CA ASP A 189 0.47 -17.03 -2.26
C ASP A 189 0.61 -15.52 -1.98
N CYS A 190 0.03 -15.04 -0.87
CA CYS A 190 0.05 -13.65 -0.45
C CYS A 190 1.24 -13.40 0.48
N THR A 191 2.31 -12.82 -0.06
CA THR A 191 3.62 -12.75 0.58
C THR A 191 4.02 -11.34 1.00
N ILE A 192 3.06 -10.43 1.21
CA ILE A 192 3.35 -9.04 1.67
C ILE A 192 2.95 -8.86 3.12
N PHE A 193 1.69 -9.15 3.46
CA PHE A 193 1.17 -8.99 4.83
C PHE A 193 0.92 -10.36 5.48
N PRO A 194 1.25 -10.51 6.77
CA PRO A 194 1.01 -11.75 7.51
C PRO A 194 -0.47 -12.11 7.58
N ASN A 195 -0.75 -13.42 7.69
CA ASN A 195 -2.10 -13.98 7.85
C ASN A 195 -3.09 -13.59 6.74
N SER A 196 -2.58 -13.25 5.56
CA SER A 196 -3.41 -12.94 4.40
C SER A 196 -4.13 -14.18 3.86
N ARG A 197 -5.37 -13.99 3.39
CA ARG A 197 -6.13 -15.01 2.64
C ARG A 197 -6.21 -14.64 1.17
N CYS A 198 -6.73 -15.53 0.34
CA CYS A 198 -7.01 -15.23 -1.07
C CYS A 198 -8.51 -15.29 -1.35
N GLU A 199 -9.03 -14.30 -2.06
CA GLU A 199 -10.43 -14.23 -2.49
C GLU A 199 -10.49 -13.72 -3.94
N ASN A 200 -11.04 -14.53 -4.85
CA ASN A 200 -11.23 -14.17 -6.26
C ASN A 200 -9.94 -13.66 -6.97
N GLY A 201 -8.78 -14.20 -6.60
CA GLY A 201 -7.48 -13.81 -7.13
C GLY A 201 -6.87 -12.54 -6.50
N LEU A 202 -7.49 -12.02 -5.45
CA LEU A 202 -6.98 -10.91 -4.65
C LEU A 202 -6.57 -11.37 -3.26
N CYS A 203 -5.45 -10.87 -2.78
CA CYS A 203 -5.01 -11.08 -1.41
C CYS A 203 -5.86 -10.24 -0.46
N VAL A 204 -6.31 -10.80 0.66
CA VAL A 204 -7.09 -10.07 1.65
C VAL A 204 -6.31 -10.04 2.95
N ARG A 205 -5.88 -8.84 3.34
CA ARG A 205 -5.24 -8.57 4.60
C ARG A 205 -6.28 -8.69 5.74
N PRO A 206 -5.93 -9.27 6.90
CA PRO A 206 -6.77 -9.16 8.10
C PRO A 206 -7.12 -7.70 8.39
N LYS A 207 -8.32 -7.45 8.95
CA LYS A 207 -8.72 -6.09 9.30
C LYS A 207 -7.72 -5.51 10.31
N GLU A 208 -7.09 -4.42 9.93
CA GLU A 208 -6.19 -3.67 10.78
C GLU A 208 -6.99 -2.98 11.88
N GLN A 209 -6.54 -3.12 13.13
CA GLN A 209 -7.14 -2.40 14.25
C GLN A 209 -6.56 -0.98 14.31
N PRO A 210 -7.34 0.04 14.70
CA PRO A 210 -6.80 1.38 14.94
C PRO A 210 -5.64 1.34 15.95
N ASP A 211 -4.63 2.18 15.74
CA ASP A 211 -3.60 2.39 16.75
C ASP A 211 -4.22 3.13 17.94
N SER A 212 -4.29 2.47 19.09
CA SER A 212 -4.84 3.04 20.32
C SER A 212 -3.87 4.01 21.02
N GLY A 213 -2.64 4.15 20.52
CA GLY A 213 -1.58 4.89 21.19
C GLY A 213 -0.99 4.16 22.40
N ALA A 214 -1.41 2.92 22.65
CA ALA A 214 -0.89 2.11 23.75
C ALA A 214 0.62 1.88 23.60
N SER A 215 1.33 1.90 24.73
CA SER A 215 2.78 1.66 24.79
C SER A 215 3.11 0.75 25.98
N GLN A 216 2.45 -0.39 26.05
CA GLN A 216 2.59 -1.38 27.13
C GLN A 216 3.82 -2.28 26.94
N ILE A 217 4.33 -2.45 25.72
CA ILE A 217 5.48 -3.33 25.45
C ILE A 217 6.79 -2.77 26.03
N CYS A 218 7.06 -1.48 25.86
CA CYS A 218 8.31 -0.83 26.29
C CYS A 218 8.11 0.35 27.25
N GLY A 219 6.90 0.59 27.76
CA GLY A 219 6.58 1.77 28.55
C GLY A 219 6.45 3.06 27.72
N SER A 220 6.00 4.15 28.34
CA SER A 220 5.66 5.40 27.64
C SER A 220 6.88 6.24 27.26
N ASN A 221 7.44 5.99 26.07
CA ASN A 221 8.53 6.79 25.48
C ASN A 221 8.03 7.82 24.45
N GLY A 222 6.71 7.98 24.29
CA GLY A 222 6.03 9.02 23.49
C GLY A 222 6.13 8.89 21.96
N VAL A 223 7.11 8.15 21.42
CA VAL A 223 7.37 8.08 19.97
C VAL A 223 6.85 6.80 19.32
N MET A 224 6.99 5.66 20.00
CA MET A 224 6.63 4.32 19.52
C MET A 224 5.41 3.78 20.27
N THR A 225 4.43 3.27 19.52
CA THR A 225 3.23 2.58 20.05
C THR A 225 3.36 1.08 19.83
N ASP A 226 2.60 0.28 20.57
CA ASP A 226 2.59 -1.17 20.42
C ASP A 226 2.15 -1.59 19.02
N ALA A 227 1.28 -0.82 18.37
CA ALA A 227 0.89 -1.06 16.98
C ALA A 227 2.08 -0.94 16.02
N VAL A 228 2.95 0.06 16.20
CA VAL A 228 4.16 0.24 15.38
C VAL A 228 5.21 -0.84 15.70
N ARG A 229 5.41 -1.17 16.98
CA ARG A 229 6.32 -2.26 17.40
C ARG A 229 5.92 -3.60 16.79
N ASN A 230 4.64 -3.95 16.88
CA ASN A 230 4.09 -5.17 16.31
C ASN A 230 4.19 -5.16 14.78
N ALA A 231 3.96 -4.02 14.11
CA ALA A 231 4.14 -3.94 12.67
C ALA A 231 5.57 -4.29 12.23
N PHE A 232 6.59 -3.75 12.90
CA PHE A 232 7.98 -4.16 12.65
C PHE A 232 8.21 -5.64 12.94
N LEU A 233 7.86 -6.11 14.15
CA LEU A 233 8.17 -7.46 14.60
C LEU A 233 7.47 -8.54 13.76
N ASP A 234 6.18 -8.33 13.47
CA ASP A 234 5.36 -9.29 12.74
C ASP A 234 5.78 -9.37 11.28
N MET A 235 6.10 -8.23 10.64
CA MET A 235 6.57 -8.21 9.26
C MET A 235 7.95 -8.85 9.11
N HIS A 236 8.89 -8.56 10.01
CA HIS A 236 10.20 -9.23 10.00
C HIS A 236 10.05 -10.74 10.16
N ASN A 237 9.30 -11.19 11.18
CA ASN A 237 9.09 -12.62 11.41
C ASN A 237 8.31 -13.30 10.28
N PHE A 238 7.38 -12.60 9.65
CA PHE A 238 6.67 -13.08 8.47
C PHE A 238 7.62 -13.29 7.29
N TYR A 239 8.45 -12.31 6.96
CA TYR A 239 9.42 -12.42 5.87
C TYR A 239 10.48 -13.48 6.12
N ARG A 240 10.99 -13.59 7.35
CA ARG A 240 11.89 -14.67 7.77
C ARG A 240 11.24 -16.04 7.55
N SER A 241 9.94 -16.19 7.82
CA SER A 241 9.19 -17.41 7.53
C SER A 241 9.01 -17.66 6.02
N VAL A 242 8.76 -16.60 5.22
CA VAL A 242 8.68 -16.70 3.76
C VAL A 242 10.01 -17.17 3.16
N VAL A 243 11.15 -16.64 3.62
CA VAL A 243 12.49 -17.10 3.22
C VAL A 243 12.75 -18.52 3.71
N ALA A 244 12.52 -18.80 4.99
CA ALA A 244 12.80 -20.12 5.57
C ALA A 244 12.06 -21.26 4.86
N THR A 245 10.86 -20.98 4.34
CA THR A 245 10.06 -21.94 3.59
C THR A 245 10.39 -22.02 2.09
N GLY A 246 11.37 -21.26 1.60
CA GLY A 246 11.81 -21.23 0.20
C GLY A 246 10.80 -20.57 -0.74
N ARG A 247 9.95 -19.68 -0.21
CA ARG A 247 8.89 -19.00 -0.98
C ARG A 247 9.28 -17.58 -1.42
N ALA A 248 10.30 -17.00 -0.83
CA ALA A 248 10.78 -15.67 -1.18
C ALA A 248 11.36 -15.68 -2.61
N VAL A 249 10.99 -14.70 -3.42
CA VAL A 249 11.43 -14.60 -4.82
C VAL A 249 12.80 -13.93 -4.86
N ASP A 250 13.75 -14.60 -5.50
CA ASP A 250 15.11 -14.11 -5.71
C ASP A 250 15.29 -13.76 -7.18
N LYS A 251 15.83 -12.56 -7.47
CA LYS A 251 16.05 -12.10 -8.84
C LYS A 251 16.99 -12.99 -9.65
N ILE A 252 18.01 -13.57 -9.01
CA ILE A 252 19.08 -14.38 -9.60
C ILE A 252 18.67 -15.85 -9.70
N ASP A 253 18.21 -16.48 -8.61
CA ASP A 253 17.96 -17.94 -8.54
C ASP A 253 16.45 -18.29 -8.51
N ARG A 254 15.59 -17.34 -8.87
CA ARG A 254 14.10 -17.41 -8.84
C ARG A 254 13.50 -17.49 -7.43
N GLN A 255 14.07 -18.28 -6.53
CA GLN A 255 13.66 -18.41 -5.14
C GLN A 255 14.86 -18.46 -4.20
N ALA A 256 14.73 -17.88 -3.01
CA ALA A 256 15.73 -18.06 -1.96
C ALA A 256 15.74 -19.53 -1.47
N PRO A 257 16.90 -20.07 -1.07
CA PRO A 257 16.95 -21.41 -0.49
C PRO A 257 16.22 -21.47 0.86
N LYS A 258 15.75 -22.68 1.22
CA LYS A 258 15.13 -22.93 2.53
C LYS A 258 16.17 -22.76 3.64
N ALA A 259 15.75 -22.18 4.76
CA ALA A 259 16.60 -22.05 5.94
C ALA A 259 16.40 -23.26 6.87
N ALA A 260 17.50 -23.84 7.35
CA ALA A 260 17.47 -24.96 8.28
C ALA A 260 17.05 -24.53 9.71
N ALA A 261 17.48 -23.34 10.14
CA ALA A 261 17.32 -22.87 11.51
C ALA A 261 17.15 -21.35 11.57
N MET A 262 16.09 -20.81 10.97
CA MET A 262 15.79 -19.37 11.01
C MET A 262 15.21 -18.98 12.38
N PRO A 263 15.91 -18.21 13.25
CA PRO A 263 15.37 -17.87 14.56
C PRO A 263 14.22 -16.87 14.42
N LYS A 264 13.22 -17.01 15.30
CA LYS A 264 12.11 -16.06 15.44
C LYS A 264 12.58 -14.87 16.29
N LEU A 265 12.45 -13.66 15.76
CA LEU A 265 12.82 -12.44 16.47
C LEU A 265 11.84 -12.14 17.61
N LYS A 266 12.36 -11.50 18.66
CA LYS A 266 11.61 -10.87 19.75
C LYS A 266 11.91 -9.39 19.76
N TYR A 267 10.95 -8.58 20.18
CA TYR A 267 11.17 -7.14 20.34
C TYR A 267 12.09 -6.87 21.53
N SER A 268 13.02 -5.92 21.37
CA SER A 268 13.91 -5.47 22.45
C SER A 268 13.74 -3.97 22.67
N CYS A 269 13.33 -3.59 23.88
CA CYS A 269 13.15 -2.19 24.24
C CYS A 269 14.48 -1.44 24.34
N GLU A 270 15.58 -2.13 24.66
CA GLU A 270 16.93 -1.55 24.66
C GLU A 270 17.37 -1.17 23.23
N LEU A 271 17.09 -2.04 22.25
CA LEU A 271 17.36 -1.75 20.84
C LEU A 271 16.43 -0.67 20.30
N GLU A 272 15.15 -0.64 20.71
CA GLU A 272 14.25 0.48 20.40
C GLU A 272 14.80 1.81 20.92
N GLN A 273 15.30 1.85 22.16
CA GLN A 273 15.85 3.09 22.72
C GLN A 273 17.09 3.54 21.95
N SER A 274 17.99 2.61 21.60
CA SER A 274 19.16 2.90 20.77
C SER A 274 18.76 3.47 19.40
N ALA A 275 17.82 2.82 18.70
CA ALA A 275 17.31 3.26 17.41
C ALA A 275 16.60 4.62 17.50
N THR A 276 15.82 4.84 18.56
CA THR A 276 15.10 6.11 18.81
C THR A 276 16.08 7.26 19.04
N ASN A 277 17.14 7.02 19.83
CA ASN A 277 18.19 8.02 20.06
C ASN A 277 18.88 8.42 18.76
N HIS A 278 19.24 7.44 17.93
CA HIS A 278 19.88 7.72 16.63
C HIS A 278 18.94 8.42 15.64
N ALA A 279 17.71 7.92 15.49
CA ALA A 279 16.70 8.54 14.63
C ALA A 279 16.39 10.00 15.03
N GLY A 280 16.53 10.34 16.31
CA GLY A 280 16.34 11.69 16.84
C GLY A 280 17.29 12.74 16.26
N PHE A 281 18.43 12.35 15.68
CA PHE A 281 19.32 13.28 14.98
C PHE A 281 18.76 13.76 13.63
N CYS A 282 17.73 13.08 13.09
CA CYS A 282 17.15 13.38 11.78
C CYS A 282 18.17 13.40 10.63
N GLN A 283 19.20 12.58 10.72
CA GLN A 283 20.22 12.40 9.67
C GLN A 283 20.06 11.02 9.02
N PHE A 284 20.02 10.99 7.69
CA PHE A 284 19.95 9.73 6.94
C PHE A 284 21.36 9.15 6.76
N SER A 285 21.94 8.69 7.88
CA SER A 285 23.26 8.08 7.96
C SER A 285 23.27 7.01 9.06
N HIS A 286 24.17 6.04 8.93
CA HIS A 286 24.30 4.99 9.93
C HIS A 286 24.92 5.51 11.23
N SER A 287 24.48 4.93 12.36
CA SER A 287 25.08 5.20 13.65
C SER A 287 26.55 4.73 13.69
N GLN A 288 27.40 5.45 14.42
CA GLN A 288 28.83 5.13 14.54
C GLN A 288 29.11 4.43 15.88
N GLY A 289 29.98 3.41 15.88
CA GLY A 289 30.49 2.79 17.11
C GLY A 289 29.55 1.80 17.80
N ASN A 290 28.49 1.37 17.14
CA ASN A 290 27.52 0.42 17.68
C ASN A 290 27.79 -1.00 17.15
N ASN A 291 27.71 -2.02 18.02
CA ASN A 291 27.87 -3.43 17.64
C ASN A 291 26.53 -4.09 17.28
N VAL A 292 25.58 -3.34 16.71
CA VAL A 292 24.26 -3.83 16.31
C VAL A 292 24.04 -3.55 14.83
N GLY A 293 23.33 -4.45 14.15
CA GLY A 293 22.89 -4.24 12.77
C GLY A 293 21.86 -3.12 12.68
N GLU A 294 21.87 -2.37 11.58
CA GLU A 294 21.01 -1.21 11.40
C GLU A 294 20.48 -1.14 9.96
N ASN A 295 19.17 -0.94 9.82
CA ASN A 295 18.53 -0.59 8.56
C ASN A 295 17.90 0.79 8.68
N LEU A 296 18.06 1.61 7.65
CA LEU A 296 17.53 2.96 7.60
C LEU A 296 16.42 3.08 6.56
N TYR A 297 15.40 3.88 6.86
CA TYR A 297 14.33 4.20 5.93
C TYR A 297 13.85 5.62 6.22
N THR A 298 13.59 6.41 5.17
CA THR A 298 13.11 7.79 5.31
C THR A 298 11.97 8.07 4.37
N VAL A 299 11.02 8.86 4.84
CA VAL A 299 9.96 9.47 4.02
C VAL A 299 9.98 10.97 4.28
N TYR A 300 9.91 11.76 3.22
CA TYR A 300 9.90 13.22 3.32
C TYR A 300 8.50 13.80 3.57
N THR A 301 7.47 12.94 3.56
CA THR A 301 6.08 13.31 3.75
C THR A 301 5.73 13.31 5.25
N PRO A 302 5.56 14.48 5.90
CA PRO A 302 5.15 14.58 7.29
C PRO A 302 3.70 14.12 7.48
N GLY A 303 3.36 13.80 8.73
CA GLY A 303 2.03 13.32 9.09
C GLY A 303 1.70 11.96 8.49
N PHE A 304 2.71 11.20 8.07
CA PHE A 304 2.52 9.80 7.70
C PHE A 304 2.21 8.96 8.93
N ASP A 305 1.31 8.01 8.76
CA ASP A 305 1.04 7.00 9.77
C ASP A 305 2.32 6.18 10.03
N LYS A 306 2.82 6.24 11.26
CA LYS A 306 4.07 5.57 11.67
C LYS A 306 4.00 4.06 11.49
N ARG A 307 2.82 3.44 11.67
CA ARG A 307 2.63 2.00 11.42
C ARG A 307 2.79 1.69 9.94
N VAL A 308 2.24 2.53 9.07
CA VAL A 308 2.41 2.36 7.60
C VAL A 308 3.87 2.54 7.20
N ILE A 309 4.60 3.50 7.80
CA ILE A 309 6.05 3.65 7.57
C ILE A 309 6.79 2.39 7.99
N ALA A 310 6.50 1.82 9.15
CA ALA A 310 7.15 0.58 9.63
C ALA A 310 6.96 -0.59 8.66
N GLU A 311 5.76 -0.73 8.10
CA GLU A 311 5.46 -1.72 7.05
C GLU A 311 6.22 -1.42 5.76
N MET A 312 6.16 -0.17 5.27
CA MET A 312 6.85 0.25 4.05
C MET A 312 8.36 0.07 4.13
N ALA A 313 8.97 0.38 5.27
CA ALA A 313 10.39 0.19 5.54
C ALA A 313 10.76 -1.29 5.46
N THR A 314 10.05 -2.13 6.22
CA THR A 314 10.32 -3.58 6.29
C THR A 314 10.10 -4.25 4.93
N GLU A 315 9.05 -3.85 4.20
CA GLU A 315 8.81 -4.29 2.82
C GLU A 315 9.93 -3.87 1.87
N GLY A 316 10.35 -2.60 1.91
CA GLY A 316 11.39 -2.07 1.04
C GLY A 316 12.72 -2.77 1.25
N TRP A 317 13.11 -2.97 2.51
CA TRP A 317 14.31 -3.73 2.87
C TRP A 317 14.23 -5.17 2.39
N PHE A 318 13.08 -5.83 2.52
CA PHE A 318 12.92 -7.21 2.08
C PHE A 318 12.92 -7.37 0.55
N GLU A 319 12.33 -6.41 -0.17
CA GLU A 319 12.14 -6.46 -1.63
C GLU A 319 13.44 -6.39 -2.42
N GLU A 320 14.55 -5.98 -1.81
CA GLU A 320 15.89 -6.04 -2.42
C GLU A 320 16.23 -7.44 -2.96
N LEU A 321 15.73 -8.50 -2.33
CA LEU A 321 15.89 -9.87 -2.83
C LEU A 321 15.21 -10.07 -4.19
N GLU A 322 13.98 -9.56 -4.37
CA GLU A 322 13.26 -9.71 -5.62
C GLU A 322 13.77 -8.73 -6.69
N ASP A 323 14.30 -7.57 -6.26
CA ASP A 323 14.76 -6.53 -7.16
C ASP A 323 16.20 -6.80 -7.66
N TYR A 324 17.07 -7.32 -6.79
CA TYR A 324 18.50 -7.49 -7.06
C TYR A 324 19.01 -8.92 -6.85
N GLY A 325 18.47 -9.68 -5.89
CA GLY A 325 18.74 -11.11 -5.68
C GLY A 325 20.07 -11.44 -5.01
N VAL A 326 20.15 -12.51 -4.23
CA VAL A 326 21.40 -12.99 -3.62
C VAL A 326 21.97 -14.16 -4.44
N GLY A 327 21.10 -15.00 -4.97
CA GLY A 327 21.45 -16.20 -5.72
C GLY A 327 21.63 -17.44 -4.83
N ARG A 328 21.76 -18.60 -5.49
CA ARG A 328 21.65 -19.92 -4.86
C ARG A 328 22.62 -20.19 -3.71
N ALA A 329 23.84 -19.68 -3.84
CA ALA A 329 24.87 -19.86 -2.82
C ALA A 329 24.47 -19.20 -1.49
N ASN A 330 23.64 -18.16 -1.55
CA ASN A 330 23.09 -17.47 -0.39
C ASN A 330 24.16 -16.87 0.53
N ILE A 331 25.28 -16.42 -0.08
CA ILE A 331 26.45 -15.83 0.60
C ILE A 331 26.51 -14.35 0.24
N LEU A 332 26.56 -13.47 1.25
CA LEU A 332 26.79 -12.04 1.06
C LEU A 332 28.28 -11.80 0.76
N THR A 333 28.62 -11.73 -0.53
CA THR A 333 30.00 -11.42 -0.95
C THR A 333 30.21 -9.91 -1.10
N GLN A 334 31.46 -9.47 -1.01
CA GLN A 334 31.81 -8.07 -1.28
C GLN A 334 31.40 -7.63 -2.71
N GLN A 335 31.50 -8.54 -3.69
CA GLN A 335 31.05 -8.28 -5.04
C GLN A 335 29.54 -8.05 -5.12
N LEU A 336 28.76 -8.84 -4.38
CA LEU A 336 27.31 -8.70 -4.31
C LEU A 336 26.90 -7.42 -3.57
N PHE A 337 27.65 -7.04 -2.53
CA PHE A 337 27.43 -5.79 -1.78
C PHE A 337 27.77 -4.54 -2.60
N ASN A 338 28.81 -4.60 -3.45
CA ASN A 338 29.32 -3.44 -4.20
C ASN A 338 28.65 -3.22 -5.57
N ARG A 339 27.77 -4.12 -6.03
CA ARG A 339 27.11 -3.97 -7.33
C ARG A 339 26.05 -2.85 -7.30
N PRO A 340 25.57 -2.36 -8.46
CA PRO A 340 24.44 -1.44 -8.51
C PRO A 340 23.17 -2.05 -7.88
N GLY A 341 22.58 -1.37 -6.90
CA GLY A 341 21.43 -1.84 -6.13
C GLY A 341 21.82 -2.29 -4.72
N GLN A 342 20.91 -2.07 -3.77
CA GLN A 342 21.16 -2.41 -2.37
C GLN A 342 20.66 -3.82 -2.06
N ILE A 343 21.39 -4.55 -1.23
CA ILE A 343 20.99 -5.90 -0.75
C ILE A 343 21.28 -6.09 0.74
N GLY A 344 21.95 -5.12 1.36
CA GLY A 344 22.36 -5.14 2.76
C GLY A 344 21.19 -5.14 3.72
N HIS A 345 20.11 -4.42 3.37
CA HIS A 345 18.94 -4.35 4.25
C HIS A 345 18.20 -5.69 4.29
N TYR A 346 18.00 -6.33 3.12
CA TYR A 346 17.41 -7.67 3.04
C TYR A 346 18.23 -8.69 3.83
N THR A 347 19.55 -8.67 3.69
CA THR A 347 20.42 -9.59 4.42
C THR A 347 20.32 -9.39 5.93
N GLN A 348 20.15 -8.15 6.40
CA GLN A 348 19.95 -7.87 7.82
C GLN A 348 18.56 -8.29 8.34
N VAL A 349 17.50 -8.14 7.54
CA VAL A 349 16.13 -8.62 7.91
C VAL A 349 16.13 -10.13 8.16
N ASN A 350 16.90 -10.87 7.38
CA ASN A 350 16.91 -12.34 7.41
C ASN A 350 18.12 -12.94 8.13
N ASP A 351 19.01 -12.10 8.66
CA ASP A 351 20.20 -12.49 9.45
C ASP A 351 21.11 -13.47 8.69
N PHE A 352 21.71 -12.97 7.60
CA PHE A 352 22.77 -13.65 6.88
C PHE A 352 24.10 -13.36 7.57
N VAL A 353 24.61 -14.33 8.33
CA VAL A 353 25.99 -14.32 8.87
C VAL A 353 26.77 -15.48 8.27
#